data_AF-A0A7Y7QZB7-F1
#
_entry.id   AF-A0A7Y7QZB7-F1
#
_cell.length_a   1.000
_cell.length_b   1.000
_cell.length_c   1.000
_cell.angle_alpha   90.00
_cell.angle_beta   90.00
_cell.angle_gamma   90.00
#
_symmetry.space_group_name_H-M   'P 1'
#
loop_
_entity.id
_entity.type
_entity.pdbx_description
1 polymer ?
#
loop_
_entity_poly.entity_id
_entity_poly.type
_entity_poly.pdbx_seq_one_letter_code
_entity_poly.pdbx_strand_id
1 'polypeptide(L)'
;MQAESFFSDHVKKALTNDLPGEWMPAVPKACIPLHSGYPDPALVPDKELKEAAARLLDEERDLPLHYMGSPRTAVLKKQIQERLAIRGIHCRDDELLVTSGACQAIDLAARVFLDEQTAAAVEAPVYMEALEIFKNYTPHI
;
A
#
# COMPACT_ATOMS: atom_id res chain seq x y z
N MET A 1 17.89 0.33 30.10
CA MET A 1 18.00 1.35 29.02
C MET A 1 16.62 1.46 28.39
N GLN A 2 16.02 2.65 28.34
CA GLN A 2 14.69 2.84 27.73
C GLN A 2 14.89 3.06 26.23
N ALA A 3 14.37 2.16 25.38
CA ALA A 3 14.57 2.23 23.93
C ALA A 3 13.93 3.48 23.30
N GLU A 4 12.86 3.99 23.92
CA GLU A 4 12.09 5.15 23.47
C GLU A 4 12.89 6.46 23.45
N SER A 5 13.98 6.56 24.23
CA SER A 5 14.82 7.77 24.25
C SER A 5 15.57 8.00 22.94
N PHE A 6 15.68 6.99 22.08
CA PHE A 6 16.36 7.09 20.78
C PHE A 6 15.42 7.48 19.63
N PHE A 7 14.10 7.54 19.87
CA PHE A 7 13.13 7.89 18.85
C PHE A 7 13.09 9.40 18.60
N SER A 8 12.94 9.79 17.34
CA SER A 8 12.65 11.18 16.98
C SER A 8 11.26 11.59 17.48
N ASP A 9 11.00 12.89 17.58
CA ASP A 9 9.71 13.38 18.05
C ASP A 9 8.56 12.99 17.11
N HIS A 10 8.83 12.90 15.80
CA HIS A 10 7.88 12.34 14.83
C HIS A 10 7.54 10.88 15.13
N VAL A 11 8.52 10.03 15.47
CA VAL A 11 8.26 8.63 15.80
C VAL A 11 7.46 8.53 17.11
N LYS A 12 7.81 9.33 18.13
CA LYS A 12 7.06 9.36 19.39
C LYS A 12 5.60 9.79 19.17
N LYS A 13 5.36 10.79 18.32
CA LYS A 13 4.02 11.26 17.95
C LYS A 13 3.25 10.19 17.17
N ALA A 14 3.87 9.54 16.19
CA ALA A 14 3.25 8.45 15.43
C ALA A 14 2.83 7.27 16.32
N LEU A 15 3.63 6.94 17.34
CA LEU A 15 3.31 5.86 18.30
C LEU A 15 2.11 6.17 19.23
N THR A 16 1.58 7.39 19.22
CA THR A 16 0.33 7.71 19.93
C THR A 16 -0.92 7.45 19.11
N ASN A 17 -0.78 7.16 17.81
CA ASN A 17 -1.89 6.77 16.94
C ASN A 17 -2.26 5.30 17.15
N ASP A 18 -3.51 4.94 16.87
CA ASP A 18 -3.97 3.55 16.85
C ASP A 18 -3.12 2.72 15.88
N LEU A 19 -2.87 1.45 16.21
CA LEU A 19 -2.14 0.55 15.31
C LEU A 19 -3.03 0.15 14.12
N PRO A 20 -2.44 -0.13 12.94
CA PRO A 20 -3.19 -0.61 11.80
C PRO A 20 -4.04 -1.85 12.15
N GLY A 21 -5.34 -1.74 11.89
CA GLY A 21 -6.32 -2.78 12.18
C GLY A 21 -6.96 -2.73 13.57
N GLU A 22 -6.50 -1.89 14.50
CA GLU A 22 -7.18 -1.70 15.81
C GLU A 22 -8.57 -1.07 15.66
N TRP A 23 -8.84 -0.41 14.54
CA TRP A 23 -10.16 0.06 14.16
C TRP A 23 -11.18 -1.06 13.89
N MET A 24 -10.73 -2.31 13.69
CA MET A 24 -11.63 -3.44 13.43
C MET A 24 -12.33 -3.87 14.73
N PRO A 25 -13.67 -3.76 14.81
CA PRO A 25 -14.39 -4.25 15.99
C PRO A 25 -14.34 -5.77 16.05
N ALA A 26 -14.37 -6.32 17.27
CA ALA A 26 -14.58 -7.75 17.45
C ALA A 26 -15.94 -8.14 16.85
N VAL A 27 -15.94 -8.99 15.82
CA VAL A 27 -17.17 -9.44 15.16
C VAL A 27 -17.69 -10.71 15.83
N PRO A 28 -18.91 -10.71 16.38
CA PRO A 28 -19.52 -11.91 16.92
C PRO A 28 -19.66 -13.00 15.85
N LYS A 29 -19.44 -14.27 16.21
CA LYS A 29 -19.48 -15.41 15.28
C LYS A 29 -20.80 -15.57 14.51
N ALA A 30 -21.90 -15.03 15.04
CA ALA A 30 -23.23 -15.10 14.41
C ALA A 30 -23.46 -14.00 13.35
N CYS A 31 -22.55 -13.03 13.23
CA CYS A 31 -22.70 -11.90 12.33
C CYS A 31 -22.07 -12.18 10.96
N ILE A 32 -22.65 -11.58 9.93
CA ILE A 32 -22.04 -11.49 8.60
C ILE A 32 -21.13 -10.24 8.59
N PRO A 33 -19.83 -10.38 8.32
CA PRO A 33 -18.91 -9.25 8.35
C PRO A 33 -19.09 -8.37 7.11
N LEU A 34 -19.88 -7.29 7.25
CA LEU A 34 -20.07 -6.26 6.21
C LEU A 34 -19.23 -4.99 6.44
N HIS A 35 -18.32 -5.03 7.41
CA HIS A 35 -17.49 -3.89 7.84
C HIS A 35 -16.13 -3.86 7.13
N SER A 36 -15.72 -4.95 6.47
CA SER A 36 -14.42 -5.07 5.80
C SER A 36 -14.59 -5.61 4.38
N GLY A 37 -13.82 -5.06 3.44
CA GLY A 37 -13.88 -5.38 2.01
C GLY A 37 -12.93 -6.50 1.59
N TYR A 38 -12.69 -7.50 2.44
CA TYR A 38 -11.79 -8.60 2.09
C TYR A 38 -12.38 -9.39 0.90
N PRO A 39 -11.57 -9.71 -0.12
CA PRO A 39 -12.02 -10.56 -1.20
C PRO A 39 -12.35 -11.96 -0.66
N ASP A 40 -13.26 -12.66 -1.34
CA ASP A 40 -13.50 -14.08 -1.09
C ASP A 40 -12.17 -14.84 -1.22
N PRO A 41 -11.72 -15.59 -0.19
CA PRO A 41 -10.48 -16.36 -0.25
C PRO A 41 -10.41 -17.31 -1.45
N ALA A 42 -11.54 -17.82 -1.94
CA ALA A 42 -11.60 -18.69 -3.10
C ALA A 42 -11.26 -17.98 -4.42
N LEU A 43 -11.30 -16.65 -4.45
CA LEU A 43 -10.91 -15.83 -5.61
C LEU A 43 -9.43 -15.45 -5.59
N VAL A 44 -8.70 -15.76 -4.52
CA VAL A 44 -7.26 -15.51 -4.45
C VAL A 44 -6.55 -16.57 -5.31
N PRO A 45 -5.81 -16.18 -6.36
CA PRO A 45 -5.18 -17.12 -7.29
C PRO A 45 -3.84 -17.63 -6.73
N ASP A 46 -3.89 -18.31 -5.58
CA ASP A 46 -2.72 -18.74 -4.83
C ASP A 46 -1.82 -19.70 -5.62
N LYS A 47 -2.43 -20.61 -6.39
CA LYS A 47 -1.73 -21.56 -7.26
C LYS A 47 -1.00 -20.86 -8.41
N GLU A 48 -1.69 -19.96 -9.11
CA GLU A 48 -1.15 -19.22 -10.24
C GLU A 48 -0.01 -18.30 -9.81
N LEU A 49 -0.14 -17.64 -8.65
CA LEU A 49 0.93 -16.83 -8.06
C LEU A 49 2.16 -17.67 -7.74
N LYS A 50 1.97 -18.86 -7.16
CA LYS A 50 3.06 -19.79 -6.85
C LYS A 50 3.77 -20.25 -8.13
N GLU A 51 3.03 -20.63 -9.16
CA GLU A 51 3.59 -21.06 -10.45
C GLU A 51 4.32 -19.93 -11.17
N ALA A 52 3.80 -18.70 -11.11
CA ALA A 52 4.46 -17.53 -11.69
C ALA A 52 5.79 -17.24 -10.99
N ALA A 53 5.82 -17.28 -9.65
CA ALA A 53 7.04 -17.08 -8.88
C ALA A 53 8.08 -18.19 -9.14
N ALA A 54 7.66 -19.46 -9.17
CA ALA A 54 8.54 -20.58 -9.46
C ALA A 54 9.15 -20.46 -10.86
N ARG A 55 8.33 -20.20 -11.88
CA ARG A 55 8.79 -19.99 -13.26
C ARG A 55 9.77 -18.83 -13.39
N LEU A 56 9.53 -17.72 -12.69
CA LEU A 56 10.46 -16.59 -12.70
C LEU A 56 11.84 -16.99 -12.14
N LEU A 57 11.87 -17.78 -11.07
CA LEU A 57 13.11 -18.29 -10.48
C LEU A 57 13.77 -19.39 -11.33
N ASP A 58 13.01 -20.21 -12.04
CA ASP A 58 13.56 -21.19 -12.98
C ASP A 58 14.20 -20.49 -14.19
N GLU A 59 13.57 -19.43 -14.69
CA GLU A 59 14.02 -18.68 -15.88
C GLU A 59 15.16 -17.69 -15.56
N GLU A 60 15.09 -16.97 -14.43
CA GLU A 60 16.00 -15.87 -14.09
C GLU A 60 16.89 -16.16 -12.87
N ARG A 61 16.74 -17.32 -12.23
CA ARG A 61 17.50 -17.75 -11.04
C ARG A 61 17.40 -16.73 -9.92
N ASP A 62 18.54 -16.26 -9.43
CA ASP A 62 18.66 -15.33 -8.31
C ASP A 62 18.52 -13.86 -8.72
N LEU A 63 18.51 -13.54 -10.02
CA LEU A 63 18.43 -12.15 -10.51
C LEU A 63 17.22 -11.36 -9.96
N PRO A 64 15.98 -11.92 -9.89
CA PRO A 64 14.85 -11.22 -9.29
C PRO A 64 15.04 -10.86 -7.81
N LEU A 65 15.97 -11.53 -7.13
CA LEU A 65 16.28 -11.34 -5.71
C LEU A 65 17.42 -10.33 -5.47
N HIS A 66 18.05 -9.85 -6.54
CA HIS A 66 19.11 -8.83 -6.46
C HIS A 66 18.52 -7.43 -6.34
N TYR A 67 19.35 -6.45 -5.93
CA TYR A 67 18.94 -5.05 -5.79
C TYR A 67 18.32 -4.44 -7.06
N MET A 68 18.81 -4.83 -8.25
CA MET A 68 18.27 -4.34 -9.53
C MET A 68 16.99 -5.08 -9.96
N GLY A 69 16.75 -6.28 -9.41
CA GLY A 69 15.61 -7.12 -9.72
C GLY A 69 15.55 -7.62 -11.16
N SER A 70 14.36 -8.11 -11.54
CA SER A 70 14.11 -8.65 -12.88
C SER A 70 14.03 -7.56 -13.95
N PRO A 71 14.68 -7.73 -15.12
CA PRO A 71 14.50 -6.82 -16.26
C PRO A 71 13.07 -6.82 -16.81
N ARG A 72 12.26 -7.83 -16.48
CA ARG A 72 10.84 -7.91 -16.85
C ARG A 72 9.97 -6.84 -16.19
N THR A 73 10.51 -6.09 -15.23
CA THR A 73 9.84 -4.92 -14.66
C THR A 73 9.40 -3.91 -15.74
N ALA A 74 10.16 -3.77 -16.83
CA ALA A 74 9.76 -2.92 -17.96
C ALA A 74 8.49 -3.44 -18.66
N VAL A 75 8.33 -4.76 -18.78
CA VAL A 75 7.13 -5.39 -19.34
C VAL A 75 5.93 -5.18 -18.42
N LEU A 76 6.13 -5.31 -17.10
CA LEU A 76 5.11 -4.99 -16.10
C LEU A 76 4.62 -3.55 -16.23
N LYS A 77 5.53 -2.57 -16.34
CA LYS A 77 5.16 -1.16 -16.53
C LYS A 77 4.29 -0.95 -17.77
N LYS A 78 4.66 -1.57 -18.90
CA LYS A 78 3.88 -1.50 -20.13
C LYS A 78 2.47 -2.07 -19.96
N GLN A 79 2.33 -3.22 -19.31
CA GLN A 79 1.03 -3.83 -19.02
C GLN A 79 0.16 -2.93 -18.14
N ILE A 80 0.77 -2.25 -17.16
CA ILE A 80 0.07 -1.27 -16.31
C ILE A 80 -0.41 -0.08 -17.16
N GLN A 81 0.45 0.49 -18.02
CA GLN A 81 0.08 1.59 -18.91
C GLN A 81 -1.07 1.20 -19.85
N GLU A 82 -1.04 0.01 -20.45
CA GLU A 82 -2.11 -0.51 -21.31
C GLU A 82 -3.43 -0.62 -20.52
N ARG A 83 -3.37 -1.11 -19.28
CA ARG A 83 -4.55 -1.21 -18.40
C ARG A 83 -5.10 0.15 -17.99
N LEU A 84 -4.23 1.13 -17.75
CA LEU A 84 -4.62 2.51 -17.44
C LEU A 84 -5.25 3.19 -18.65
N ALA A 85 -4.74 2.94 -19.86
CA ALA A 85 -5.28 3.49 -21.10
C ALA A 85 -6.72 3.04 -21.36
N ILE A 86 -7.11 1.83 -20.97
CA ILE A 86 -8.51 1.36 -21.02
C ILE A 86 -9.44 2.25 -20.18
N ARG A 87 -8.92 2.87 -19.12
CA ARG A 87 -9.64 3.82 -18.26
C ARG A 87 -9.45 5.29 -18.68
N GLY A 88 -8.83 5.54 -19.84
CA GLY A 88 -8.54 6.88 -20.34
C GLY A 88 -7.34 7.58 -19.69
N ILE A 89 -6.53 6.86 -18.92
CA ILE A 89 -5.34 7.40 -18.27
C ILE A 89 -4.12 7.05 -19.11
N HIS A 90 -3.48 8.07 -19.70
CA HIS A 90 -2.26 7.93 -20.48
C HIS A 90 -1.09 8.52 -19.70
N CYS A 91 -0.07 7.71 -19.39
CA CYS A 91 1.13 8.15 -18.69
C CYS A 91 2.40 7.66 -19.41
N ARG A 92 3.47 8.45 -19.32
CA ARG A 92 4.79 8.06 -19.78
C ARG A 92 5.49 7.15 -18.76
N ASP A 93 6.60 6.55 -19.17
CA ASP A 93 7.36 5.61 -18.32
C ASP A 93 8.00 6.29 -17.10
N ASP A 94 8.34 7.58 -17.22
CA ASP A 94 8.87 8.45 -16.17
C ASP A 94 7.77 8.98 -15.22
N GLU A 95 6.49 8.80 -15.57
CA GLU A 95 5.33 9.17 -14.76
C GLU A 95 4.72 7.97 -14.01
N LEU A 96 5.30 6.78 -14.20
CA LEU A 96 4.83 5.53 -13.59
C LEU A 96 5.83 4.99 -12.57
N LEU A 97 5.39 4.97 -11.31
CA LEU A 97 6.10 4.33 -10.20
C LEU A 97 5.36 3.06 -9.75
N VAL A 98 6.06 1.92 -9.74
CA VAL A 98 5.53 0.67 -9.18
C VAL A 98 5.79 0.69 -7.67
N THR A 99 4.75 0.41 -6.89
CA THR A 99 4.80 0.32 -5.42
C THR A 99 4.44 -1.08 -4.93
N SER A 100 4.76 -1.37 -3.69
CA SER A 100 4.35 -2.57 -2.94
C SER A 100 2.88 -2.49 -2.46
N GLY A 101 2.00 -1.94 -3.29
CA GLY A 101 0.57 -1.81 -3.00
C GLY A 101 0.12 -0.37 -2.70
N ALA A 102 -1.19 -0.25 -2.45
CA ALA A 102 -1.87 1.03 -2.31
C ALA A 102 -1.44 1.82 -1.08
N CYS A 103 -1.24 1.18 0.08
CA CYS A 103 -0.83 1.88 1.30
C CYS A 103 0.53 2.57 1.13
N GLN A 104 1.50 1.92 0.47
CA GLN A 104 2.78 2.57 0.18
C GLN A 104 2.60 3.74 -0.80
N ALA A 105 1.75 3.59 -1.83
CA ALA A 105 1.49 4.68 -2.78
C ALA A 105 0.87 5.90 -2.09
N ILE A 106 -0.09 5.67 -1.17
CA ILE A 106 -0.72 6.73 -0.37
C ILE A 106 0.29 7.38 0.57
N ASP A 107 1.13 6.59 1.26
CA ASP A 107 2.18 7.12 2.14
C ASP A 107 3.19 7.99 1.39
N LEU A 108 3.64 7.55 0.20
CA LEU A 108 4.54 8.33 -0.64
C LEU A 108 3.90 9.65 -1.08
N ALA A 109 2.63 9.65 -1.48
CA ALA A 109 1.91 10.86 -1.82
C ALA A 109 1.78 11.79 -0.60
N ALA A 110 1.35 11.25 0.54
CA ALA A 110 1.22 12.00 1.79
C ALA A 110 2.54 12.66 2.20
N ARG A 111 3.65 11.92 2.14
CA ARG A 111 4.99 12.43 2.48
C ARG A 111 5.47 13.56 1.59
N VAL A 112 5.05 13.57 0.32
CA VAL A 112 5.45 14.61 -0.65
C VAL A 112 4.58 15.86 -0.52
N PHE A 113 3.28 15.70 -0.22
CA PHE A 113 2.31 16.80 -0.29
C PHE A 113 1.82 17.33 1.07
N LEU A 114 1.93 16.56 2.16
CA LEU A 114 1.39 16.93 3.45
C LEU A 114 2.49 17.34 4.43
N ASP A 115 2.19 18.38 5.18
CA ASP A 115 2.91 18.82 6.36
C ASP A 115 1.92 19.21 7.47
N GLU A 116 2.44 19.67 8.61
CA GLU A 116 1.62 20.02 9.78
C GLU A 116 0.61 21.17 9.52
N GLN A 117 0.74 21.91 8.42
CA GLN A 117 -0.13 23.05 8.08
C GLN A 117 -1.10 22.73 6.94
N THR A 118 -0.93 21.58 6.28
CA THR A 118 -1.72 21.20 5.11
C THR A 118 -2.99 20.45 5.53
N ALA A 119 -4.13 20.80 4.96
CA ALA A 119 -5.39 20.08 5.16
C ALA A 119 -5.59 18.98 4.12
N ALA A 120 -6.00 17.78 4.54
CA ALA A 120 -6.29 16.63 3.68
C ALA A 120 -7.80 16.37 3.63
N ALA A 121 -8.46 16.69 2.51
CA ALA A 121 -9.88 16.41 2.34
C ALA A 121 -10.12 14.93 2.01
N VAL A 122 -11.12 14.32 2.66
CA VAL A 122 -11.51 12.92 2.48
C VAL A 122 -13.01 12.77 2.24
N GLU A 123 -13.40 11.66 1.61
CA GLU A 123 -14.80 11.29 1.43
C GLU A 123 -15.43 10.79 2.75
N ALA A 124 -16.75 10.73 2.82
CA ALA A 124 -17.47 10.11 3.94
C ALA A 124 -18.51 9.14 3.38
N PRO A 125 -18.28 7.80 3.42
CA PRO A 125 -17.17 7.10 4.10
C PRO A 125 -15.82 7.15 3.37
N VAL A 126 -14.72 6.94 4.11
CA VAL A 126 -13.33 6.90 3.61
C VAL A 126 -12.65 5.56 3.94
N TYR A 127 -11.63 5.20 3.15
CA TYR A 127 -10.72 4.10 3.45
C TYR A 127 -9.89 4.37 4.72
N MET A 128 -10.11 3.57 5.77
CA MET A 128 -9.57 3.82 7.12
C MET A 128 -8.04 3.90 7.17
N GLU A 129 -7.33 3.04 6.47
CA GLU A 129 -5.85 3.05 6.45
C GLU A 129 -5.28 4.35 5.85
N ALA A 130 -6.02 5.02 4.94
CA ALA A 130 -5.59 6.33 4.45
C ALA A 130 -5.64 7.40 5.55
N LEU A 131 -6.63 7.36 6.44
CA LEU A 131 -6.71 8.27 7.59
C LEU A 131 -5.53 8.08 8.54
N GLU A 132 -5.16 6.85 8.83
CA GLU A 132 -4.00 6.55 9.69
C GLU A 132 -2.70 7.06 9.09
N ILE A 133 -2.51 6.86 7.78
CA ILE A 133 -1.37 7.40 7.06
C ILE A 133 -1.35 8.93 7.15
N PHE A 134 -2.47 9.61 6.88
CA PHE A 134 -2.51 11.08 6.90
C PHE A 134 -2.26 11.68 8.29
N LYS A 135 -2.74 11.02 9.36
CA LYS A 135 -2.51 11.45 10.76
C LYS A 135 -1.03 11.47 11.15
N ASN A 136 -0.17 10.75 10.42
CA ASN A 136 1.28 10.81 10.64
C ASN A 136 1.90 12.11 10.12
N TYR A 137 1.24 12.81 9.20
CA TYR A 137 1.78 14.00 8.52
C TYR A 137 1.05 15.29 8.88
N THR A 138 -0.27 15.23 9.10
CA THR A 138 -1.09 16.41 9.40
C THR A 138 -2.15 16.14 10.48
N PRO A 139 -2.42 17.09 11.38
CA PRO A 139 -3.57 17.04 12.27
C PRO A 139 -4.88 17.52 11.61
N HIS A 140 -4.83 17.96 10.35
CA HIS A 140 -5.95 18.60 9.64
C HIS A 140 -6.53 17.68 8.56
N ILE A 141 -7.43 16.78 8.95
CA ILE A 141 -8.16 15.85 8.05
C ILE A 141 -9.66 16.12 8.15
#